data_AF-A0A6G0MQT3-F1
#
_entry.id   AF-A0A6G0MQT3-F1
#
_cell.length_a   1.000
_cell.length_b   1.000
_cell.length_c   1.000
_cell.angle_alpha   90.00
_cell.angle_beta   90.00
_cell.angle_gamma   90.00
#
_symmetry.space_group_name_H-M   'P 1'
#
loop_
_entity.id
_entity.type
_entity.pdbx_description
1 polymer ?
#
loop_
_entity_poly.entity_id
_entity_poly.type
_entity_poly.pdbx_seq_one_letter_code
_entity_poly.pdbx_strand_id
1 'polypeptide(L)'
;MDIKLIEDIVHFTGPKFYVRKEILCVLENFKNIYQEEFNEDKSITNDQSSGSAWLMVGFILQLRDCFTKASTTNGTTTMDEVKEKYWVNKYKLLATSGQFSPKSEAMQFTKRCLVPYWKRRDLEDLGLKHLQFQDNDVDARFFVSGGSLRDFIGDDGKDSILAAVASIGRRGDGEMLLTSSGVASEKQIDRIRMHGVQDVNNTEHYVSFSKWSCCVTSKFALNCLTAVMVPKFFLKLIGVAKGMNDDRLEGVAFEGYFHSLLRHRRSIRVQYCEYDNVDRRSIQDWKNIKEVGSIEVNTPSLVKCEGGNKTECLTVMESWAANPFTMDYWIPATSLCETIDAVAKWTLPDGVLRFCFLQLTKASTHKCDEAFLWELAQPFVNKQLPVCYIALLPDDADEDNRLRFRLKPAVITHQKVLDHIPLYVAHFQVTECYEKNVAAST
;
A
#
# COMPACT_ATOMS: atom_id res chain seq x y z
N MET A 1 13.97 -30.48 -7.67
CA MET A 1 14.55 -29.12 -7.57
C MET A 1 15.69 -29.22 -6.59
N ASP A 2 16.93 -29.10 -7.07
CA ASP A 2 18.12 -29.30 -6.23
C ASP A 2 18.44 -28.00 -5.49
N ILE A 3 18.09 -27.97 -4.21
CA ILE A 3 18.17 -26.79 -3.33
C ILE A 3 19.63 -26.35 -3.13
N LYS A 4 20.59 -27.29 -3.23
CA LYS A 4 22.02 -27.03 -3.03
C LYS A 4 22.61 -26.13 -4.12
N LEU A 5 22.15 -26.30 -5.36
CA LEU A 5 22.60 -25.47 -6.50
C LEU A 5 22.09 -24.02 -6.39
N ILE A 6 20.95 -23.82 -5.72
CA ILE A 6 20.39 -22.50 -5.44
C ILE A 6 21.17 -21.80 -4.32
N GLU A 7 21.54 -22.56 -3.27
CA GLU A 7 22.35 -22.12 -2.13
C GLU A 7 23.67 -21.45 -2.58
N ASP A 8 24.37 -22.06 -3.54
CA ASP A 8 25.68 -21.61 -4.03
C ASP A 8 25.64 -20.34 -4.92
N ILE A 9 24.48 -19.97 -5.46
CA ILE A 9 24.35 -18.92 -6.49
C ILE A 9 23.85 -17.59 -5.93
N VAL A 10 22.94 -17.66 -4.96
CA VAL A 10 22.36 -16.47 -4.32
C VAL A 10 22.94 -16.20 -2.93
N HIS A 11 23.93 -16.99 -2.50
CA HIS A 11 24.42 -16.99 -1.10
C HIS A 11 23.26 -17.07 -0.09
N PHE A 12 22.21 -17.80 -0.47
CA PHE A 12 21.00 -17.94 0.31
C PHE A 12 21.14 -19.19 1.18
N THR A 13 21.30 -19.03 2.48
CA THR A 13 21.60 -20.10 3.45
C THR A 13 20.35 -20.81 4.00
N GLY A 14 19.21 -20.69 3.30
CA GLY A 14 17.92 -21.25 3.72
C GLY A 14 17.52 -22.51 2.95
N PRO A 15 16.88 -23.51 3.58
CA PRO A 15 16.57 -24.81 2.97
C PRO A 15 15.45 -24.78 1.90
N LYS A 16 14.83 -23.62 1.62
CA LYS A 16 13.70 -23.49 0.68
C LYS A 16 13.66 -22.11 0.02
N PHE A 17 13.31 -22.07 -1.26
CA PHE A 17 13.07 -20.85 -2.03
C PHE A 17 11.57 -20.58 -2.17
N TYR A 18 11.12 -19.34 -1.96
CA TYR A 18 9.72 -18.94 -2.14
C TYR A 18 9.55 -18.15 -3.45
N VAL A 19 8.82 -18.71 -4.42
CA VAL A 19 8.36 -17.99 -5.62
C VAL A 19 6.85 -17.97 -5.62
N ARG A 20 6.29 -16.76 -5.70
CA ARG A 20 4.84 -16.57 -5.80
C ARG A 20 4.29 -17.16 -7.09
N LYS A 21 3.08 -17.70 -7.02
CA LYS A 21 2.35 -18.18 -8.20
C LYS A 21 2.17 -17.09 -9.26
N GLU A 22 1.91 -15.83 -8.88
CA GLU A 22 1.75 -14.76 -9.88
C GLU A 22 3.06 -14.37 -10.54
N ILE A 23 4.18 -14.43 -9.79
CA ILE A 23 5.51 -14.25 -10.39
C ILE A 23 5.76 -15.40 -11.37
N LEU A 24 5.47 -16.65 -10.96
CA LEU A 24 5.58 -17.81 -11.85
C LEU A 24 4.69 -17.68 -13.10
N CYS A 25 3.44 -17.23 -12.97
CA CYS A 25 2.54 -17.01 -14.11
C CYS A 25 3.02 -15.88 -15.03
N VAL A 26 3.53 -14.77 -14.48
CA VAL A 26 4.14 -13.69 -15.28
C VAL A 26 5.36 -14.21 -16.02
N LEU A 27 6.21 -15.01 -15.37
CA LEU A 27 7.39 -15.61 -15.97
C LEU A 27 7.03 -16.68 -17.02
N GLU A 28 5.98 -17.45 -16.79
CA GLU A 28 5.46 -18.45 -17.73
C GLU A 28 4.86 -17.77 -18.96
N ASN A 29 4.14 -16.66 -18.80
CA ASN A 29 3.65 -15.87 -19.93
C ASN A 29 4.78 -15.17 -20.66
N PHE A 30 5.76 -14.61 -19.96
CA PHE A 30 6.97 -14.09 -20.59
C PHE A 30 7.68 -15.17 -21.41
N LYS A 31 7.79 -16.39 -20.87
CA LYS A 31 8.31 -17.55 -21.59
C LYS A 31 7.47 -17.85 -22.82
N ASN A 32 6.14 -17.99 -22.69
CA ASN A 32 5.24 -18.35 -23.78
C ASN A 32 5.26 -17.31 -24.91
N ILE A 33 5.22 -16.03 -24.57
CA ILE A 33 5.23 -14.91 -25.54
C ILE A 33 6.51 -14.88 -26.35
N TYR A 34 7.65 -15.20 -25.73
CA TYR A 34 8.94 -15.21 -26.40
C TYR A 34 9.42 -16.63 -26.75
N GLN A 35 8.56 -17.66 -26.65
CA GLN A 35 8.95 -19.08 -26.72
C GLN A 35 9.62 -19.45 -28.05
N GLU A 36 9.17 -18.86 -29.15
CA GLU A 36 9.77 -19.04 -30.48
C GLU A 36 11.16 -18.38 -30.55
N GLU A 37 11.32 -17.20 -29.95
CA GLU A 37 12.62 -16.52 -29.79
C GLU A 37 13.55 -17.26 -28.82
N PHE A 38 13.00 -18.03 -27.86
CA PHE A 38 13.76 -18.95 -27.01
C PHE A 38 14.29 -20.16 -27.79
N ASN A 39 13.65 -20.54 -28.89
CA ASN A 39 13.99 -21.74 -29.66
C ASN A 39 14.98 -21.43 -30.81
N GLU A 40 15.07 -20.17 -31.26
CA GLU A 40 16.00 -19.74 -32.30
C GLU A 40 17.31 -19.17 -31.72
N ASP A 41 18.33 -20.03 -31.55
CA ASP A 41 19.71 -19.66 -31.20
C ASP A 41 20.34 -18.74 -32.28
N LYS A 42 20.11 -17.42 -32.19
CA LYS A 42 20.85 -16.41 -32.99
C LYS A 42 21.62 -15.44 -32.09
N SER A 43 22.94 -15.58 -32.14
CA SER A 43 24.01 -14.89 -31.40
C SER A 43 24.32 -13.47 -31.92
N ILE A 44 24.41 -12.45 -31.06
CA ILE A 44 25.18 -11.19 -31.27
C ILE A 44 25.66 -10.61 -29.90
N THR A 45 26.78 -9.87 -29.94
CA THR A 45 27.86 -9.53 -28.97
C THR A 45 27.59 -8.59 -27.77
N ASN A 46 28.57 -8.59 -26.84
CA ASN A 46 28.73 -8.00 -25.48
C ASN A 46 28.48 -6.49 -25.29
N ASP A 47 27.97 -6.08 -24.11
CA ASP A 47 28.66 -5.14 -23.18
C ASP A 47 28.08 -5.13 -21.73
N GLN A 48 28.91 -4.77 -20.74
CA GLN A 48 28.70 -4.92 -19.28
C GLN A 48 27.95 -3.73 -18.61
N SER A 49 27.01 -3.96 -17.67
CA SER A 49 26.78 -3.09 -16.48
C SER A 49 25.67 -3.52 -15.47
N SER A 50 26.02 -3.42 -14.18
CA SER A 50 25.18 -3.27 -12.94
C SER A 50 24.60 -4.51 -12.22
N GLY A 51 25.47 -5.22 -11.49
CA GLY A 51 25.37 -6.55 -10.88
C GLY A 51 24.19 -6.97 -9.97
N SER A 52 23.18 -6.15 -9.67
CA SER A 52 22.10 -6.55 -8.76
C SER A 52 20.82 -7.04 -9.45
N ALA A 53 20.57 -6.66 -10.71
CA ALA A 53 19.49 -7.22 -11.53
C ALA A 53 19.86 -8.57 -12.20
N TRP A 54 21.15 -8.91 -12.19
CA TRP A 54 21.74 -10.05 -12.92
C TRP A 54 21.42 -11.40 -12.26
N LEU A 55 21.24 -11.41 -10.93
CA LEU A 55 20.95 -12.63 -10.16
C LEU A 55 19.56 -13.18 -10.46
N MET A 56 18.53 -12.34 -10.65
CA MET A 56 17.16 -12.82 -10.93
C MET A 56 17.00 -13.39 -12.34
N VAL A 57 17.66 -12.81 -13.35
CA VAL A 57 17.61 -13.31 -14.74
C VAL A 57 18.34 -14.64 -14.87
N GLY A 58 19.52 -14.78 -14.24
CA GLY A 58 20.24 -16.07 -14.15
C GLY A 58 19.44 -17.13 -13.40
N PHE A 59 18.76 -16.74 -12.31
CA PHE A 59 17.91 -17.61 -11.49
C PHE A 59 16.71 -18.18 -12.27
N ILE A 60 16.09 -17.39 -13.16
CA ILE A 60 14.93 -17.81 -13.96
C ILE A 60 15.33 -18.68 -15.15
N LEU A 61 16.52 -18.46 -15.73
CA LEU A 61 17.09 -19.35 -16.75
C LEU A 61 17.56 -20.70 -16.16
N GLN A 62 17.95 -20.73 -14.88
CA GLN A 62 18.21 -21.99 -14.17
C GLN A 62 16.94 -22.75 -13.79
N LEU A 63 15.84 -22.04 -13.49
CA LEU A 63 14.53 -22.67 -13.37
C LEU A 63 14.11 -23.32 -14.71
N ARG A 64 14.39 -22.69 -15.86
CA ARG A 64 14.22 -23.32 -17.20
C ARG A 64 14.97 -24.65 -17.28
N ASP A 65 16.25 -24.70 -16.92
CA ASP A 65 17.04 -25.93 -17.03
C ASP A 65 16.54 -27.05 -16.09
N CYS A 66 16.10 -26.67 -14.88
CA CYS A 66 15.49 -27.58 -13.92
C CYS A 66 14.14 -28.15 -14.38
N PHE A 67 13.31 -27.33 -15.05
CA PHE A 67 12.00 -27.77 -15.55
C PHE A 67 12.09 -28.60 -16.83
N THR A 68 13.07 -28.34 -17.71
CA THR A 68 13.21 -29.09 -18.98
C THR A 68 13.88 -30.47 -18.78
N LYS A 69 14.82 -30.59 -17.82
CA LYS A 69 15.50 -31.87 -17.51
C LYS A 69 14.68 -32.83 -16.66
N ALA A 70 13.61 -32.36 -16.02
CA ALA A 70 12.65 -33.23 -15.33
C ALA A 70 11.82 -34.10 -16.30
N SER A 71 11.86 -33.83 -17.61
CA SER A 71 11.12 -34.58 -18.63
C SER A 71 11.99 -35.47 -19.54
N THR A 72 13.31 -35.30 -19.61
CA THR A 72 14.19 -36.19 -20.39
C THR A 72 15.65 -36.07 -19.94
N THR A 73 16.16 -37.15 -19.32
CA THR A 73 17.58 -37.55 -19.14
C THR A 73 18.59 -36.61 -18.47
N ASN A 74 19.38 -37.20 -17.57
CA ASN A 74 20.48 -36.62 -16.79
C ASN A 74 21.52 -35.87 -17.64
N GLY A 75 21.65 -34.56 -17.42
CA GLY A 75 22.80 -33.78 -17.86
C GLY A 75 22.93 -32.52 -17.00
N THR A 76 24.07 -32.33 -16.34
CA THR A 76 24.41 -31.11 -15.60
C THR A 76 24.95 -30.07 -16.59
N THR A 77 24.35 -28.88 -16.64
CA THR A 77 24.81 -27.73 -17.44
C THR A 77 25.42 -26.72 -16.48
N THR A 78 26.62 -26.22 -16.77
CA THR A 78 27.39 -25.35 -15.88
C THR A 78 27.14 -23.86 -16.17
N MET A 79 27.37 -23.00 -15.17
CA MET A 79 27.11 -21.55 -15.24
C MET A 79 27.89 -20.84 -16.37
N ASP A 80 29.02 -21.40 -16.79
CA ASP A 80 29.82 -20.84 -17.88
C ASP A 80 29.15 -20.99 -19.25
N GLU A 81 28.36 -22.06 -19.46
CA GLU A 81 27.56 -22.25 -20.68
C GLU A 81 26.38 -21.25 -20.76
N VAL A 82 25.87 -20.80 -19.61
CA VAL A 82 24.80 -19.78 -19.51
C VAL A 82 25.36 -18.37 -19.75
N LYS A 83 26.63 -18.11 -19.40
CA LYS A 83 27.32 -16.85 -19.69
C LYS A 83 27.72 -16.74 -21.17
N GLU A 84 28.13 -17.84 -21.80
CA GLU A 84 28.40 -17.88 -23.24
C GLU A 84 27.14 -17.69 -24.08
N LYS A 85 26.00 -18.13 -23.56
CA LYS A 85 24.69 -17.87 -24.16
C LYS A 85 24.24 -16.45 -23.75
N TYR A 86 24.39 -15.50 -24.66
CA TYR A 86 24.06 -14.04 -24.63
C TYR A 86 22.62 -13.61 -24.24
N TRP A 87 21.87 -14.41 -23.50
CA TRP A 87 20.47 -14.19 -23.14
C TRP A 87 20.29 -13.00 -22.20
N VAL A 88 21.27 -12.75 -21.34
CA VAL A 88 21.21 -11.67 -20.34
C VAL A 88 21.26 -10.28 -21.00
N ASN A 89 21.77 -10.18 -22.24
CA ASN A 89 21.80 -8.93 -22.99
C ASN A 89 20.49 -8.68 -23.77
N LYS A 90 19.61 -9.68 -23.90
CA LYS A 90 18.34 -9.59 -24.66
C LYS A 90 17.09 -9.36 -23.78
N TYR A 91 17.16 -9.69 -22.49
CA TYR A 91 15.98 -9.67 -21.61
C TYR A 91 16.29 -8.97 -20.28
N LYS A 92 15.40 -8.06 -19.85
CA LYS A 92 15.54 -7.33 -18.59
C LYS A 92 14.30 -7.50 -17.70
N LEU A 93 14.47 -8.17 -16.57
CA LEU A 93 13.50 -8.19 -15.49
C LEU A 93 13.65 -6.92 -14.66
N LEU A 94 12.54 -6.23 -14.43
CA LEU A 94 12.52 -4.96 -13.73
C LEU A 94 11.83 -5.14 -12.40
N ALA A 95 12.58 -4.83 -11.34
CA ALA A 95 12.00 -4.62 -10.02
C ALA A 95 11.00 -3.45 -10.10
N THR A 96 9.95 -3.51 -9.29
CA THR A 96 8.91 -2.48 -9.23
C THR A 96 9.43 -1.11 -8.81
N SER A 97 10.58 -1.04 -8.15
CA SER A 97 11.27 0.23 -7.87
C SER A 97 11.67 0.86 -9.21
N GLY A 98 11.18 2.06 -9.52
CA GLY A 98 11.32 2.71 -10.82
C GLY A 98 12.74 3.07 -11.32
N GLN A 99 13.78 2.51 -10.71
CA GLN A 99 15.20 2.72 -11.02
C GLN A 99 15.63 1.93 -12.26
N PHE A 100 15.01 2.19 -13.41
CA PHE A 100 15.56 1.76 -14.69
C PHE A 100 15.46 2.89 -15.71
N SER A 101 16.59 3.26 -16.31
CA SER A 101 16.58 4.17 -17.46
C SER A 101 16.01 3.43 -18.67
N PRO A 102 14.91 3.90 -19.28
CA PRO A 102 14.46 3.38 -20.57
C PRO A 102 15.46 3.70 -21.69
N LYS A 103 16.34 4.71 -21.45
CA LYS A 103 17.25 5.34 -22.41
C LYS A 103 18.65 4.71 -22.45
N SER A 104 18.89 3.56 -21.82
CA SER A 104 20.15 2.86 -22.09
C SER A 104 20.15 2.46 -23.56
N GLU A 105 20.98 3.12 -24.36
CA GLU A 105 21.27 2.79 -25.77
C GLU A 105 21.87 1.39 -25.94
N ALA A 106 22.03 0.63 -24.85
CA ALA A 106 22.29 -0.80 -24.86
C ALA A 106 21.08 -1.57 -25.42
N MET A 107 21.17 -1.81 -26.72
CA MET A 107 20.43 -2.77 -27.56
C MET A 107 18.93 -2.48 -27.77
N GLN A 108 18.60 -2.17 -29.03
CA GLN A 108 17.26 -2.07 -29.64
C GLN A 108 16.34 -3.29 -29.41
N PHE A 109 16.80 -4.35 -28.73
CA PHE A 109 16.10 -5.63 -28.60
C PHE A 109 15.87 -6.08 -27.15
N THR A 110 16.07 -5.22 -26.15
CA THR A 110 15.85 -5.64 -24.75
C THR A 110 14.35 -5.79 -24.45
N LYS A 111 13.85 -7.04 -24.41
CA LYS A 111 12.47 -7.33 -23.96
C LYS A 111 12.39 -7.14 -22.45
N ARG A 112 11.38 -6.42 -21.96
CA ARG A 112 11.25 -6.03 -20.55
C ARG A 112 10.07 -6.72 -19.91
N CYS A 113 10.22 -7.09 -18.64
CA CYS A 113 9.14 -7.65 -17.84
C CYS A 113 9.15 -6.98 -16.47
N LEU A 114 8.01 -6.41 -16.09
CA LEU A 114 7.76 -5.90 -14.75
C LEU A 114 7.31 -7.05 -13.87
N VAL A 115 7.84 -7.13 -12.65
CA VAL A 115 7.34 -8.07 -11.63
C VAL A 115 6.26 -7.35 -10.81
N PRO A 116 5.16 -8.00 -10.37
CA PRO A 116 4.22 -7.36 -9.45
C PRO A 116 4.89 -7.02 -8.12
N TYR A 117 4.46 -5.93 -7.48
CA TYR A 117 4.82 -5.69 -6.08
C TYR A 117 4.24 -6.77 -5.18
N TRP A 118 4.86 -6.94 -4.02
CA TRP A 118 4.52 -8.02 -3.10
C TRP A 118 3.21 -7.74 -2.38
N LYS A 119 2.32 -8.73 -2.36
CA LYS A 119 1.09 -8.66 -1.56
C LYS A 119 1.44 -8.89 -0.10
N ARG A 120 0.62 -8.34 0.80
CA ARG A 120 0.76 -8.49 2.26
C ARG A 120 0.96 -9.96 2.67
N ARG A 121 0.08 -10.85 2.21
CA ARG A 121 0.15 -12.31 2.51
C ARG A 121 1.47 -12.96 2.12
N ASP A 122 2.08 -12.53 1.03
CA ASP A 122 3.37 -13.07 0.58
C ASP A 122 4.52 -12.57 1.45
N LEU A 123 4.44 -11.33 1.91
CA LEU A 123 5.43 -10.74 2.83
C LEU A 123 5.26 -11.26 4.25
N GLU A 124 4.04 -11.60 4.67
CA GLU A 124 3.77 -12.35 5.90
C GLU A 124 4.43 -13.73 5.84
N ASP A 125 4.22 -14.48 4.74
CA ASP A 125 4.85 -15.79 4.56
C ASP A 125 6.39 -15.70 4.61
N LEU A 126 6.96 -14.75 3.87
CA LEU A 126 8.39 -14.49 3.85
C LEU A 126 8.93 -14.08 5.23
N GLY A 127 8.31 -13.06 5.84
CA GLY A 127 8.73 -12.48 7.11
C GLY A 127 8.70 -13.49 8.24
N LEU A 128 7.56 -14.17 8.41
CA LEU A 128 7.36 -15.10 9.54
C LEU A 128 8.12 -16.41 9.35
N LYS A 129 8.05 -17.03 8.16
CA LYS A 129 8.57 -18.39 7.96
C LYS A 129 10.04 -18.42 7.60
N HIS A 130 10.56 -17.37 6.95
CA HIS A 130 11.91 -17.39 6.38
C HIS A 130 12.83 -16.36 7.03
N LEU A 131 12.33 -15.21 7.47
CA LEU A 131 13.13 -14.16 8.11
C LEU A 131 12.97 -14.11 9.63
N GLN A 132 12.10 -14.94 10.20
CA GLN A 132 11.83 -15.03 11.64
C GLN A 132 11.38 -13.70 12.28
N PHE A 133 10.69 -12.86 11.49
CA PHE A 133 10.03 -11.67 12.01
C PHE A 133 8.89 -12.05 12.94
N GLN A 134 8.56 -11.15 13.87
CA GLN A 134 7.32 -11.25 14.63
C GLN A 134 6.15 -10.67 13.82
N ASP A 135 4.91 -11.04 14.13
CA ASP A 135 3.71 -10.57 13.41
C ASP A 135 3.61 -9.03 13.36
N ASN A 136 3.91 -8.37 14.48
CA ASN A 136 3.91 -6.90 14.58
C ASN A 136 5.01 -6.25 13.70
N ASP A 137 6.15 -6.91 13.54
CA ASP A 137 7.24 -6.43 12.68
C ASP A 137 6.84 -6.49 11.20
N VAL A 138 6.14 -7.55 10.80
CA VAL A 138 5.64 -7.70 9.43
C VAL A 138 4.67 -6.58 9.08
N ASP A 139 3.73 -6.26 9.97
CA ASP A 139 2.75 -5.20 9.77
C ASP A 139 3.42 -3.82 9.64
N ALA A 140 4.36 -3.52 10.53
CA ALA A 140 5.12 -2.28 10.50
C ALA A 140 5.98 -2.16 9.23
N ARG A 141 6.67 -3.24 8.84
CA ARG A 141 7.49 -3.27 7.61
C ARG A 141 6.64 -3.20 6.35
N PHE A 142 5.46 -3.83 6.32
CA PHE A 142 4.53 -3.73 5.19
C PHE A 142 3.97 -2.31 5.03
N PHE A 143 3.62 -1.67 6.15
CA PHE A 143 3.14 -0.28 6.20
C PHE A 143 4.16 0.70 5.59
N VAL A 144 5.45 0.49 5.88
CA VAL A 144 6.56 1.28 5.33
C VAL A 144 6.83 0.92 3.87
N SER A 145 6.93 -0.36 3.53
CA SER A 145 7.40 -0.81 2.21
C SER A 145 6.35 -0.77 1.10
N GLY A 146 5.07 -0.90 1.43
CA GLY A 146 3.98 -0.93 0.43
C GLY A 146 4.07 -2.08 -0.58
N GLY A 147 4.83 -3.14 -0.30
CA GLY A 147 5.11 -4.23 -1.24
C GLY A 147 6.48 -4.14 -1.93
N SER A 148 7.30 -3.13 -1.60
CA SER A 148 8.72 -3.08 -1.97
C SER A 148 9.53 -4.09 -1.15
N LEU A 149 10.02 -5.14 -1.78
CA LEU A 149 10.83 -6.15 -1.07
C LEU A 149 12.09 -5.55 -0.44
N ARG A 150 12.71 -4.57 -1.12
CA ARG A 150 13.91 -3.87 -0.64
C ARG A 150 13.64 -3.20 0.71
N ASP A 151 12.56 -2.41 0.78
CA ASP A 151 12.27 -1.62 1.98
C ASP A 151 11.54 -2.46 3.05
N PHE A 152 11.04 -3.66 2.70
CA PHE A 152 10.49 -4.62 3.66
C PHE A 152 11.59 -5.35 4.44
N ILE A 153 12.63 -5.82 3.73
CA ILE A 153 13.75 -6.56 4.34
C ILE A 153 14.74 -5.60 5.02
N GLY A 154 14.98 -4.42 4.43
CA GLY A 154 15.91 -3.44 4.97
C GLY A 154 15.43 -2.81 6.28
N ASP A 155 16.37 -2.47 7.16
CA ASP A 155 16.08 -1.79 8.44
C ASP A 155 15.98 -0.26 8.27
N ASP A 156 16.44 0.27 7.14
CA ASP A 156 16.50 1.71 6.83
C ASP A 156 15.28 2.21 6.03
N GLY A 157 14.27 1.36 5.78
CA GLY A 157 13.17 1.69 4.88
C GLY A 157 12.41 2.96 5.27
N LYS A 158 12.19 3.17 6.57
CA LYS A 158 11.49 4.35 7.10
C LYS A 158 12.29 5.63 6.88
N ASP A 159 13.56 5.62 7.24
CA ASP A 159 14.46 6.78 7.10
C ASP A 159 14.72 7.12 5.63
N SER A 160 14.90 6.09 4.78
CA SER A 160 15.01 6.23 3.33
C SER A 160 13.79 6.90 2.72
N ILE A 161 12.58 6.52 3.13
CA ILE A 161 11.34 7.15 2.64
C ILE A 161 11.22 8.59 3.13
N LEU A 162 11.53 8.87 4.40
CA LEU A 162 11.50 10.23 4.94
C LEU A 162 12.47 11.15 4.19
N ALA A 163 13.69 10.70 3.94
CA ALA A 163 14.67 11.45 3.15
C ALA A 163 14.18 11.70 1.72
N ALA A 164 13.58 10.69 1.09
CA ALA A 164 13.00 10.83 -0.24
C ALA A 164 11.80 11.78 -0.28
N VAL A 165 10.94 11.80 0.75
CA VAL A 165 9.82 12.75 0.83
C VAL A 165 10.33 14.17 1.03
N ALA A 166 11.35 14.35 1.88
CA ALA A 166 11.97 15.65 2.12
C ALA A 166 12.61 16.25 0.83
N SER A 167 13.02 15.40 -0.11
CA SER A 167 13.57 15.83 -1.41
C SER A 167 12.50 16.36 -2.37
N ILE A 168 11.21 16.11 -2.11
CA ILE A 168 10.07 16.62 -2.88
C ILE A 168 9.82 18.08 -2.46
N GLY A 169 10.75 18.95 -2.85
CA GLY A 169 10.83 20.33 -2.37
C GLY A 169 10.09 21.38 -3.21
N ARG A 170 9.64 21.06 -4.44
CA ARG A 170 8.94 22.01 -5.32
C ARG A 170 7.53 21.55 -5.70
N ARG A 171 6.60 22.52 -5.84
CA ARG A 171 5.25 22.30 -6.41
C ARG A 171 5.42 21.73 -7.83
N GLY A 172 5.10 20.44 -8.00
CA GLY A 172 5.29 19.69 -9.25
C GLY A 172 6.21 18.46 -9.12
N ASP A 173 7.14 18.45 -8.16
CA ASP A 173 8.04 17.31 -7.95
C ASP A 173 7.26 16.05 -7.53
N GLY A 174 6.23 16.21 -6.69
CA GLY A 174 5.37 15.10 -6.30
C GLY A 174 4.46 14.61 -7.42
N GLU A 175 4.13 15.44 -8.42
CA GLU A 175 3.35 14.97 -9.58
C GLU A 175 4.15 13.94 -10.40
N MET A 176 5.48 14.02 -10.37
CA MET A 176 6.36 13.06 -11.06
C MET A 176 6.23 11.64 -10.51
N LEU A 177 5.75 11.46 -9.27
CA LEU A 177 5.48 10.14 -8.67
C LEU A 177 4.46 9.33 -9.46
N LEU A 178 3.55 10.00 -10.18
CA LEU A 178 2.49 9.37 -10.96
C LEU A 178 2.76 9.40 -12.47
N THR A 179 3.97 9.78 -12.88
CA THR A 179 4.34 9.86 -14.31
C THR A 179 5.50 8.93 -14.63
N SER A 180 5.52 8.45 -15.88
CA SER A 180 6.63 7.68 -16.46
C SER A 180 7.90 8.50 -16.70
N SER A 181 7.86 9.81 -16.47
CA SER A 181 9.02 10.68 -16.61
C SER A 181 10.06 10.32 -15.54
N GLY A 182 11.21 9.82 -15.98
CA GLY A 182 12.36 9.58 -15.12
C GLY A 182 12.89 10.89 -14.57
N VAL A 183 12.93 11.01 -13.25
CA VAL A 183 13.59 12.14 -12.57
C VAL A 183 15.03 11.74 -12.32
N ALA A 184 15.95 12.70 -12.32
CA ALA A 184 17.36 12.47 -12.01
C ALA A 184 17.51 11.69 -10.68
N SER A 185 18.54 10.83 -10.62
CA SER A 185 18.83 9.94 -9.48
C SER A 185 18.96 10.65 -8.14
N GLU A 186 19.25 11.95 -8.14
CA GLU A 186 19.45 12.79 -6.96
C GLU A 186 18.23 12.87 -6.03
N LYS A 187 17.00 12.73 -6.54
CA LYS A 187 15.79 12.91 -5.71
C LYS A 187 15.33 11.64 -4.98
N GLN A 188 15.97 10.49 -5.21
CA GLN A 188 15.56 9.20 -4.63
C GLN A 188 14.06 8.87 -4.78
N ILE A 189 13.39 9.44 -5.79
CA ILE A 189 11.93 9.33 -5.98
C ILE A 189 11.47 7.87 -6.10
N ASP A 190 12.34 6.98 -6.57
CA ASP A 190 12.08 5.54 -6.67
C ASP A 190 12.15 4.77 -5.34
N ARG A 191 12.42 5.46 -4.22
CA ARG A 191 12.12 4.95 -2.86
C ARG A 191 10.64 5.05 -2.53
N ILE A 192 9.91 5.93 -3.23
CA ILE A 192 8.47 6.18 -3.02
C ILE A 192 7.66 5.64 -4.21
N ARG A 193 8.14 5.89 -5.43
CA ARG A 193 7.50 5.51 -6.68
C ARG A 193 7.71 4.04 -6.99
N MET A 194 6.61 3.35 -7.25
CA MET A 194 6.56 2.00 -7.76
C MET A 194 5.92 1.96 -9.16
N HIS A 195 6.20 0.90 -9.90
CA HIS A 195 5.51 0.58 -11.15
C HIS A 195 4.55 -0.59 -10.92
N GLY A 196 3.34 -0.43 -11.44
CA GLY A 196 2.37 -1.49 -11.64
C GLY A 196 1.92 -1.55 -13.09
N VAL A 197 0.78 -2.21 -13.33
CA VAL A 197 0.20 -2.42 -14.66
C VAL A 197 -1.26 -1.99 -14.68
N GLN A 198 -1.81 -1.66 -15.86
CA GLN A 198 -3.21 -1.26 -16.07
C GLN A 198 -4.24 -2.31 -15.62
N ASP A 199 -3.86 -3.59 -15.55
CA ASP A 199 -4.72 -4.58 -14.92
C ASP A 199 -3.82 -5.60 -14.26
N VAL A 200 -3.78 -5.57 -12.93
CA VAL A 200 -2.94 -6.47 -12.12
C VAL A 200 -3.31 -7.95 -12.28
N ASN A 201 -4.50 -8.24 -12.81
CA ASN A 201 -4.95 -9.59 -13.11
C ASN A 201 -4.61 -10.03 -14.55
N ASN A 202 -4.21 -9.11 -15.42
CA ASN A 202 -3.77 -9.43 -16.77
C ASN A 202 -2.24 -9.55 -16.84
N THR A 203 -1.78 -10.78 -16.90
CA THR A 203 -0.36 -11.12 -16.98
C THR A 203 0.38 -10.57 -18.20
N GLU A 204 -0.30 -10.35 -19.33
CA GLU A 204 0.32 -9.77 -20.54
C GLU A 204 0.71 -8.30 -20.32
N HIS A 205 0.02 -7.59 -19.43
CA HIS A 205 0.33 -6.20 -19.14
C HIS A 205 1.70 -6.05 -18.47
N TYR A 206 2.22 -7.09 -17.81
CA TYR A 206 3.54 -7.07 -17.18
C TYR A 206 4.70 -7.08 -18.18
N VAL A 207 4.46 -7.49 -19.43
CA VAL A 207 5.50 -7.52 -20.48
C VAL A 207 5.35 -6.36 -21.49
N SER A 208 4.26 -5.61 -21.40
CA SER A 208 3.95 -4.50 -22.30
C SER A 208 4.17 -3.15 -21.61
N PHE A 209 5.25 -2.46 -21.97
CA PHE A 209 5.62 -1.16 -21.37
C PHE A 209 4.51 -0.10 -21.47
N SER A 210 3.71 -0.11 -22.55
CA SER A 210 2.58 0.82 -22.72
C SER A 210 1.42 0.55 -21.75
N LYS A 211 1.45 -0.60 -21.06
CA LYS A 211 0.48 -1.00 -20.04
C LYS A 211 0.97 -0.73 -18.62
N TRP A 212 2.16 -0.14 -18.43
CA TRP A 212 2.69 0.12 -17.09
C TRP A 212 2.20 1.46 -16.56
N SER A 213 2.10 1.56 -15.24
CA SER A 213 1.61 2.76 -14.54
C SER A 213 2.45 3.04 -13.30
N CYS A 214 2.80 4.30 -13.08
CA CYS A 214 3.51 4.73 -11.88
C CYS A 214 2.53 4.99 -10.75
N CYS A 215 2.86 4.53 -9.55
CA CYS A 215 2.03 4.66 -8.37
C CYS A 215 2.88 4.78 -7.10
N VAL A 216 2.24 5.06 -5.97
CA VAL A 216 2.85 5.02 -4.64
C VAL A 216 2.02 4.06 -3.80
N THR A 217 2.60 2.93 -3.40
CA THR A 217 1.85 1.86 -2.71
C THR A 217 2.12 1.80 -1.20
N SER A 218 3.14 2.52 -0.72
CA SER A 218 3.48 2.63 0.69
C SER A 218 2.51 3.57 1.39
N LYS A 219 1.80 3.04 2.40
CA LYS A 219 0.88 3.82 3.23
C LYS A 219 1.64 4.84 4.07
N PHE A 220 2.82 4.47 4.61
CA PHE A 220 3.69 5.41 5.29
C PHE A 220 4.09 6.59 4.39
N ALA A 221 4.56 6.30 3.17
CA ALA A 221 4.95 7.35 2.24
C ALA A 221 3.76 8.25 1.86
N LEU A 222 2.57 7.68 1.64
CA LEU A 222 1.36 8.44 1.37
C LEU A 222 0.98 9.34 2.55
N ASN A 223 1.05 8.84 3.79
CA ASN A 223 0.81 9.64 4.99
C ASN A 223 1.77 10.83 5.08
N CYS A 224 3.06 10.63 4.80
CA CYS A 224 4.03 11.74 4.72
C CYS A 224 3.67 12.72 3.59
N LEU A 225 3.27 12.22 2.42
CA LEU A 225 2.87 13.04 1.28
C LEU A 225 1.64 13.90 1.58
N THR A 226 0.73 13.51 2.49
CA THR A 226 -0.46 14.32 2.83
C THR A 226 -0.08 15.70 3.39
N ALA A 227 1.11 15.83 3.99
CA ALA A 227 1.61 17.09 4.54
C ALA A 227 2.18 18.04 3.48
N VAL A 228 2.59 17.52 2.32
CA VAL A 228 3.29 18.30 1.28
C VAL A 228 2.51 18.39 -0.04
N MET A 229 1.62 17.42 -0.30
CA MET A 229 0.81 17.35 -1.51
C MET A 229 -0.61 17.87 -1.28
N VAL A 230 -1.16 18.52 -2.31
CA VAL A 230 -2.57 18.94 -2.33
C VAL A 230 -3.50 17.76 -2.63
N PRO A 231 -4.80 17.83 -2.24
CA PRO A 231 -5.76 16.73 -2.44
C PRO A 231 -5.87 16.23 -3.88
N LYS A 232 -5.65 17.10 -4.87
CA LYS A 232 -5.66 16.73 -6.30
C LYS A 232 -4.67 15.62 -6.64
N PHE A 233 -3.53 15.53 -5.95
CA PHE A 233 -2.56 14.45 -6.16
C PHE A 233 -3.16 13.08 -5.81
N PHE A 234 -3.80 12.98 -4.64
CA PHE A 234 -4.42 11.73 -4.19
C PHE A 234 -5.63 11.36 -5.04
N LEU A 235 -6.39 12.35 -5.53
CA LEU A 235 -7.46 12.09 -6.49
C LEU A 235 -6.94 11.48 -7.80
N LYS A 236 -5.80 12.00 -8.33
CA LYS A 236 -5.12 11.38 -9.48
C LYS A 236 -4.69 9.95 -9.16
N LEU A 237 -4.14 9.70 -7.96
CA LEU A 237 -3.73 8.35 -7.55
C LEU A 237 -4.92 7.38 -7.41
N ILE A 238 -6.08 7.82 -6.92
CA ILE A 238 -7.33 7.04 -6.95
C ILE A 238 -7.66 6.65 -8.40
N GLY A 239 -7.58 7.60 -9.34
CA GLY A 239 -7.78 7.34 -10.76
C GLY A 239 -6.80 6.32 -11.35
N VAL A 240 -5.52 6.42 -10.98
CA VAL A 240 -4.50 5.42 -11.35
C VAL A 240 -4.85 4.05 -10.78
N ALA A 241 -5.21 3.96 -9.49
CA ALA A 241 -5.57 2.70 -8.84
C ALA A 241 -6.78 2.01 -9.51
N LYS A 242 -7.83 2.78 -9.82
CA LYS A 242 -8.98 2.31 -10.60
C LYS A 242 -8.55 1.80 -11.97
N GLY A 243 -7.73 2.58 -12.66
CA GLY A 243 -7.17 2.22 -13.97
C GLY A 243 -6.17 1.07 -13.94
N MET A 244 -5.76 0.61 -12.76
CA MET A 244 -4.92 -0.58 -12.54
C MET A 244 -5.71 -1.80 -12.06
N ASN A 245 -7.01 -1.64 -11.77
CA ASN A 245 -7.84 -2.65 -11.10
C ASN A 245 -7.23 -3.12 -9.75
N ASP A 246 -6.69 -2.18 -8.96
CA ASP A 246 -6.11 -2.45 -7.64
C ASP A 246 -6.91 -1.76 -6.52
N ASP A 247 -7.90 -2.49 -5.99
CA ASP A 247 -8.78 -2.03 -4.90
C ASP A 247 -8.00 -1.65 -3.63
N ARG A 248 -6.88 -2.33 -3.35
CA ARG A 248 -6.07 -2.05 -2.18
C ARG A 248 -5.41 -0.69 -2.34
N LEU A 249 -4.77 -0.45 -3.48
CA LEU A 249 -4.15 0.85 -3.77
C LEU A 249 -5.20 1.96 -3.77
N GLU A 250 -6.40 1.69 -4.28
CA GLU A 250 -7.49 2.66 -4.27
C GLU A 250 -7.90 3.03 -2.84
N GLY A 251 -8.01 2.04 -1.94
CA GLY A 251 -8.28 2.28 -0.52
C GLY A 251 -7.22 3.14 0.18
N VAL A 252 -5.94 2.86 -0.06
CA VAL A 252 -4.85 3.66 0.53
C VAL A 252 -4.81 5.08 -0.07
N ALA A 253 -5.10 5.22 -1.37
CA ALA A 253 -5.17 6.53 -2.02
C ALA A 253 -6.35 7.38 -1.51
N PHE A 254 -7.49 6.73 -1.25
CA PHE A 254 -8.67 7.32 -0.62
C PHE A 254 -8.38 7.85 0.79
N GLU A 255 -7.69 7.07 1.61
CA GLU A 255 -7.25 7.50 2.93
C GLU A 255 -6.35 8.74 2.84
N GLY A 256 -5.34 8.71 1.95
CA GLY A 256 -4.46 9.84 1.70
C GLY A 256 -5.22 11.09 1.22
N TYR A 257 -6.24 10.91 0.36
CA TYR A 257 -7.11 11.99 -0.09
C TYR A 257 -7.83 12.65 1.10
N PHE A 258 -8.48 11.87 1.96
CA PHE A 258 -9.19 12.41 3.12
C PHE A 258 -8.26 13.15 4.09
N HIS A 259 -7.13 12.54 4.46
CA HIS A 259 -6.14 13.19 5.35
C HIS A 259 -5.59 14.48 4.73
N SER A 260 -5.39 14.52 3.42
CA SER A 260 -4.95 15.73 2.73
C SER A 260 -6.01 16.84 2.74
N LEU A 261 -7.31 16.52 2.62
CA LEU A 261 -8.38 17.52 2.73
C LEU A 261 -8.33 18.22 4.10
N LEU A 262 -8.15 17.45 5.17
CA LEU A 262 -8.08 17.98 6.53
C LEU A 262 -6.85 18.86 6.74
N ARG A 263 -5.66 18.41 6.28
CA ARG A 263 -4.42 19.19 6.37
C ARG A 263 -4.49 20.50 5.59
N HIS A 264 -5.19 20.49 4.45
CA HIS A 264 -5.41 21.66 3.60
C HIS A 264 -6.68 22.46 3.96
N ARG A 265 -7.26 22.18 5.14
CA ARG A 265 -8.42 22.90 5.69
C ARG A 265 -9.58 23.02 4.69
N ARG A 266 -9.89 21.91 4.00
CA ARG A 266 -11.08 21.80 3.17
C ARG A 266 -12.26 21.37 4.03
N SER A 267 -13.41 21.99 3.80
CA SER A 267 -14.66 21.57 4.43
C SER A 267 -15.07 20.21 3.87
N ILE A 268 -15.44 19.29 4.75
CA ILE A 268 -15.91 17.96 4.42
C ILE A 268 -17.24 17.76 5.12
N ARG A 269 -18.24 17.33 4.37
CA ARG A 269 -19.50 16.83 4.95
C ARG A 269 -19.46 15.32 4.92
N VAL A 270 -19.70 14.72 6.07
CA VAL A 270 -19.78 13.27 6.25
C VAL A 270 -21.20 12.92 6.64
N GLN A 271 -21.82 11.99 5.93
CA GLN A 271 -23.14 11.46 6.30
C GLN A 271 -22.94 10.15 7.03
N TYR A 272 -23.61 9.94 8.16
CA TYR A 272 -23.40 8.77 9.00
C TYR A 272 -24.71 8.09 9.37
N CYS A 273 -24.61 6.82 9.73
CA CYS A 273 -25.66 6.07 10.39
C CYS A 273 -25.07 5.20 11.51
N GLU A 274 -25.90 4.81 12.48
CA GLU A 274 -25.53 3.82 13.49
C GLU A 274 -25.09 2.51 12.81
N TYR A 275 -23.98 1.94 13.28
CA TYR A 275 -23.54 0.62 12.83
C TYR A 275 -24.45 -0.44 13.43
N ASP A 276 -25.01 -1.26 12.56
CA ASP A 276 -25.79 -2.41 12.98
C ASP A 276 -24.88 -3.54 13.49
N ASN A 277 -24.68 -3.59 14.80
CA ASN A 277 -23.87 -4.61 15.47
C ASN A 277 -24.64 -5.93 15.66
N VAL A 278 -25.19 -6.48 14.57
CA VAL A 278 -25.94 -7.73 14.55
C VAL A 278 -25.38 -8.65 13.46
N ASP A 279 -25.26 -9.95 13.76
CA ASP A 279 -24.85 -10.95 12.77
C ASP A 279 -25.98 -11.16 11.74
N ARG A 280 -25.91 -10.40 10.65
CA ARG A 280 -26.86 -10.51 9.54
C ARG A 280 -26.31 -11.42 8.45
N ARG A 281 -27.03 -12.52 8.21
CA ARG A 281 -26.76 -13.44 7.09
C ARG A 281 -27.36 -12.98 5.76
N SER A 282 -28.13 -11.88 5.73
CA SER A 282 -28.87 -11.36 4.56
C SER A 282 -28.75 -9.83 4.39
N ILE A 283 -28.84 -9.34 3.14
CA ILE A 283 -28.70 -7.91 2.76
C ILE A 283 -30.00 -7.11 3.00
N GLN A 284 -31.15 -7.77 3.20
CA GLN A 284 -32.48 -7.12 3.13
C GLN A 284 -33.03 -6.59 4.47
N ASP A 285 -32.29 -6.72 5.58
CA ASP A 285 -32.81 -6.49 6.94
C ASP A 285 -32.48 -5.09 7.52
N TRP A 286 -32.28 -4.08 6.68
CA TRP A 286 -31.82 -2.73 7.09
C TRP A 286 -32.89 -1.80 7.71
N LYS A 287 -34.12 -2.29 7.88
CA LYS A 287 -35.30 -1.49 8.30
C LYS A 287 -35.23 -0.86 9.71
N ASN A 288 -34.17 -1.13 10.48
CA ASN A 288 -34.06 -0.74 11.89
C ASN A 288 -32.89 0.23 12.20
N ILE A 289 -32.28 0.88 11.20
CA ILE A 289 -31.24 1.89 11.46
C ILE A 289 -31.89 3.09 12.16
N LYS A 290 -31.47 3.37 13.40
CA LYS A 290 -32.16 4.33 14.28
C LYS A 290 -31.62 5.74 14.16
N GLU A 291 -30.31 5.88 14.03
CA GLU A 291 -29.65 7.18 13.96
C GLU A 291 -29.02 7.38 12.57
N VAL A 292 -29.39 8.49 11.92
CA VAL A 292 -28.80 8.97 10.67
C VAL A 292 -28.58 10.47 10.81
N GLY A 293 -27.44 10.96 10.35
CA GLY A 293 -27.12 12.38 10.44
C GLY A 293 -26.01 12.81 9.49
N SER A 294 -25.64 14.09 9.60
CA SER A 294 -24.52 14.67 8.85
C SER A 294 -23.60 15.44 9.79
N ILE A 295 -22.31 15.20 9.68
CA ILE A 295 -21.24 15.88 10.41
C ILE A 295 -20.58 16.86 9.44
N GLU A 296 -20.58 18.13 9.80
CA GLU A 296 -19.69 19.11 9.18
C GLU A 296 -18.32 18.97 9.86
N VAL A 297 -17.35 18.43 9.13
CA VAL A 297 -16.01 18.24 9.66
C VAL A 297 -15.33 19.60 9.71
N ASN A 298 -15.21 20.13 10.93
CA ASN A 298 -14.42 21.32 11.19
C ASN A 298 -12.98 21.08 10.78
N THR A 299 -12.41 22.05 10.06
CA THR A 299 -11.01 21.97 9.63
C THR A 299 -10.11 21.96 10.85
N PRO A 300 -9.32 20.90 11.09
CA PRO A 300 -8.53 20.79 12.31
C PRO A 300 -7.51 21.92 12.37
N SER A 301 -7.32 22.50 13.55
CA SER A 301 -6.32 23.55 13.76
C SER A 301 -4.92 22.93 13.76
N LEU A 302 -4.79 21.74 14.37
CA LEU A 302 -3.54 20.99 14.47
C LEU A 302 -3.72 19.51 14.12
N VAL A 303 -2.93 19.05 13.15
CA VAL A 303 -2.87 17.66 12.69
C VAL A 303 -1.49 17.07 13.03
N LYS A 304 -1.45 16.01 13.84
CA LYS A 304 -0.21 15.31 14.21
C LYS A 304 -0.13 13.94 13.55
N CYS A 305 1.10 13.52 13.22
CA CYS A 305 1.41 12.17 12.76
C CYS A 305 2.53 11.61 13.64
N GLU A 306 2.20 10.77 14.62
CA GLU A 306 3.13 10.30 15.64
C GLU A 306 2.73 8.90 16.16
N GLY A 307 3.61 8.26 16.94
CA GLY A 307 3.43 6.88 17.37
C GLY A 307 4.00 5.89 16.34
N GLY A 308 5.31 5.62 16.43
CA GLY A 308 6.02 4.72 15.51
C GLY A 308 5.78 3.23 15.78
N ASN A 309 5.16 2.90 16.91
CA ASN A 309 4.76 1.55 17.31
C ASN A 309 3.52 1.62 18.23
N LYS A 310 2.95 0.45 18.54
CA LYS A 310 1.75 0.32 19.38
C LYS A 310 1.88 1.04 20.73
N THR A 311 3.00 0.88 21.43
CA THR A 311 3.23 1.50 22.75
C THR A 311 3.24 3.03 22.66
N GLU A 312 3.96 3.58 21.68
CA GLU A 312 3.99 5.02 21.47
C GLU A 312 2.62 5.58 21.10
N CYS A 313 1.82 4.87 20.29
CA CYS A 313 0.45 5.26 19.99
C CYS A 313 -0.42 5.35 21.25
N LEU A 314 -0.31 4.38 22.17
CA LEU A 314 -1.02 4.41 23.45
C LEU A 314 -0.60 5.60 24.32
N THR A 315 0.72 5.87 24.41
CA THR A 315 1.24 7.06 25.12
C THR A 315 0.66 8.36 24.54
N VAL A 316 0.49 8.44 23.22
CA VAL A 316 -0.12 9.61 22.58
C VAL A 316 -1.59 9.75 22.97
N MET A 317 -2.36 8.65 23.00
CA MET A 317 -3.76 8.67 23.44
C MET A 317 -3.89 9.11 24.91
N GLU A 318 -3.02 8.60 25.78
CA GLU A 318 -2.97 9.01 27.20
C GLU A 318 -2.66 10.49 27.36
N SER A 319 -1.64 10.99 26.64
CA SER A 319 -1.27 12.41 26.66
C SER A 319 -2.38 13.30 26.13
N TRP A 320 -3.06 12.89 25.06
CA TRP A 320 -4.16 13.65 24.47
C TRP A 320 -5.39 13.67 25.38
N ALA A 321 -5.75 12.54 25.98
CA ALA A 321 -6.84 12.48 26.94
C ALA A 321 -6.55 13.35 28.19
N ALA A 322 -5.29 13.42 28.63
CA ALA A 322 -4.87 14.30 29.71
C ALA A 322 -4.90 15.78 29.34
N ASN A 323 -4.61 16.11 28.08
CA ASN A 323 -4.67 17.49 27.57
C ASN A 323 -5.39 17.58 26.20
N PRO A 324 -6.74 17.60 26.21
CA PRO A 324 -7.59 17.58 25.00
C PRO A 324 -7.38 18.70 23.99
N PHE A 325 -6.67 19.77 24.36
CA PHE A 325 -6.44 20.95 23.54
C PHE A 325 -5.15 20.87 22.71
N THR A 326 -4.35 19.82 22.90
CA THR A 326 -3.02 19.70 22.27
C THR A 326 -3.06 19.34 20.79
N MET A 327 -4.18 18.81 20.29
CA MET A 327 -4.38 18.47 18.88
C MET A 327 -5.88 18.28 18.57
N ASP A 328 -6.24 18.32 17.29
CA ASP A 328 -7.61 18.10 16.80
C ASP A 328 -7.74 16.84 15.93
N TYR A 329 -6.64 16.41 15.32
CA TYR A 329 -6.59 15.23 14.48
C TYR A 329 -5.23 14.54 14.62
N TRP A 330 -5.25 13.22 14.77
CA TRP A 330 -4.07 12.39 14.92
C TRP A 330 -4.09 11.25 13.91
N ILE A 331 -2.93 10.99 13.31
CA ILE A 331 -2.66 9.88 12.40
C ILE A 331 -1.53 9.05 13.03
N PRO A 332 -1.67 7.72 13.19
CA PRO A 332 -0.58 6.89 13.65
C PRO A 332 0.56 6.86 12.62
N ALA A 333 1.81 6.95 13.09
CA ALA A 333 3.00 6.80 12.25
C ALA A 333 3.39 5.31 12.04
N THR A 334 2.44 4.40 12.21
CA THR A 334 2.57 2.95 12.11
C THR A 334 1.23 2.30 11.77
N SER A 335 1.23 1.02 11.41
CA SER A 335 -0.01 0.25 11.25
C SER A 335 -0.56 -0.15 12.62
N LEU A 336 -1.86 0.06 12.82
CA LEU A 336 -2.59 -0.30 14.05
C LEU A 336 -3.44 -1.55 13.83
N CYS A 337 -2.86 -2.55 13.17
CA CYS A 337 -3.51 -3.82 12.84
C CYS A 337 -4.84 -3.65 12.08
N GLU A 338 -4.92 -2.62 11.24
CA GLU A 338 -6.13 -2.19 10.50
C GLU A 338 -7.30 -1.77 11.40
N THR A 339 -7.13 -1.54 12.70
CA THR A 339 -8.27 -1.22 13.59
C THR A 339 -8.78 0.20 13.37
N ILE A 340 -7.86 1.15 13.23
CA ILE A 340 -8.10 2.56 12.95
C ILE A 340 -6.99 3.12 12.05
N ASP A 341 -7.30 4.22 11.37
CA ASP A 341 -6.37 5.00 10.58
C ASP A 341 -6.15 6.42 11.14
N ALA A 342 -7.05 6.90 12.01
CA ALA A 342 -6.92 8.20 12.64
C ALA A 342 -7.82 8.33 13.87
N VAL A 343 -7.57 9.37 14.67
CA VAL A 343 -8.49 9.84 15.71
C VAL A 343 -8.74 11.33 15.52
N ALA A 344 -10.01 11.74 15.55
CA ALA A 344 -10.44 13.10 15.24
C ALA A 344 -11.36 13.67 16.31
N LYS A 345 -11.27 14.97 16.57
CA LYS A 345 -12.24 15.69 17.42
C LYS A 345 -13.35 16.27 16.57
N TRP A 346 -14.52 15.63 16.57
CA TRP A 346 -15.69 16.10 15.82
C TRP A 346 -16.89 16.33 16.72
N THR A 347 -17.69 17.34 16.37
CA THR A 347 -18.97 17.60 17.02
C THR A 347 -20.06 16.96 16.18
N LEU A 348 -20.81 16.03 16.77
CA LEU A 348 -21.94 15.41 16.10
C LEU A 348 -23.19 16.32 16.18
N PRO A 349 -24.27 16.04 15.45
CA PRO A 349 -25.48 16.86 15.42
C PRO A 349 -26.14 17.12 16.79
N ASP A 350 -25.88 16.26 17.78
CA ASP A 350 -26.33 16.45 19.16
C ASP A 350 -25.56 17.54 19.93
N GLY A 351 -24.57 18.18 19.28
CA GLY A 351 -23.75 19.23 19.86
C GLY A 351 -22.62 18.70 20.76
N VAL A 352 -22.48 17.39 20.91
CA VAL A 352 -21.45 16.78 21.77
C VAL A 352 -20.16 16.56 20.97
N LEU A 353 -19.07 17.16 21.46
CA LEU A 353 -17.73 16.93 20.95
C LEU A 353 -17.24 15.53 21.36
N ARG A 354 -16.84 14.72 20.37
CA ARG A 354 -16.36 13.36 20.55
C ARG A 354 -14.96 13.17 19.95
N PHE A 355 -14.19 12.29 20.57
CA PHE A 355 -13.00 11.70 19.97
C PHE A 355 -13.44 10.51 19.11
N CYS A 356 -13.45 10.74 17.80
CA CYS A 356 -13.90 9.80 16.78
C CYS A 356 -12.70 8.96 16.31
N PHE A 357 -12.72 7.67 16.62
CA PHE A 357 -11.79 6.67 16.12
C PHE A 357 -12.20 6.29 14.70
N LEU A 358 -11.40 6.70 13.72
CA LEU A 358 -11.75 6.60 12.30
C LEU A 358 -11.07 5.41 11.66
N GLN A 359 -11.83 4.65 10.90
CA GLN A 359 -11.32 3.67 9.95
C GLN A 359 -11.72 4.07 8.55
N LEU A 360 -10.77 4.43 7.70
CA LEU A 360 -11.02 4.78 6.30
C LEU A 360 -10.89 3.52 5.45
N THR A 361 -11.95 3.15 4.74
CA THR A 361 -11.90 1.91 3.97
C THR A 361 -12.80 1.95 2.75
N LYS A 362 -12.41 1.18 1.73
CA LYS A 362 -13.25 0.85 0.58
C LYS A 362 -13.83 -0.57 0.68
N ALA A 363 -13.32 -1.38 1.61
CA ALA A 363 -13.75 -2.75 1.74
C ALA A 363 -15.15 -2.81 2.35
N SER A 364 -15.99 -3.69 1.83
CA SER A 364 -17.28 -4.01 2.43
C SER A 364 -17.14 -4.76 3.76
N THR A 365 -15.95 -5.29 4.06
CA THR A 365 -15.65 -5.92 5.34
C THR A 365 -14.28 -5.51 5.82
N HIS A 366 -14.17 -5.09 7.08
CA HIS A 366 -12.93 -4.54 7.62
C HIS A 366 -12.58 -5.12 8.99
N LYS A 367 -11.32 -5.47 9.21
CA LYS A 367 -10.86 -6.05 10.47
C LYS A 367 -10.90 -5.00 11.59
N CYS A 368 -11.49 -5.34 12.73
CA CYS A 368 -11.48 -4.49 13.91
C CYS A 368 -11.10 -5.34 15.12
N ASP A 369 -9.95 -5.05 15.72
CA ASP A 369 -9.56 -5.66 17.00
C ASP A 369 -10.24 -4.89 18.14
N GLU A 370 -11.32 -5.46 18.67
CA GLU A 370 -12.12 -4.83 19.72
C GLU A 370 -11.36 -4.62 21.03
N ALA A 371 -10.43 -5.50 21.37
CA ALA A 371 -9.60 -5.36 22.56
C ALA A 371 -8.63 -4.19 22.38
N PHE A 372 -8.03 -4.09 21.20
CA PHE A 372 -7.11 -3.00 20.91
C PHE A 372 -7.83 -1.65 20.73
N LEU A 373 -9.03 -1.63 20.14
CA LEU A 373 -9.87 -0.44 20.11
C LEU A 373 -10.17 0.07 21.53
N TRP A 374 -10.48 -0.83 22.45
CA TRP A 374 -10.67 -0.47 23.86
C TRP A 374 -9.39 0.08 24.49
N GLU A 375 -8.22 -0.54 24.27
CA GLU A 375 -6.93 -0.04 24.78
C GLU A 375 -6.66 1.41 24.34
N LEU A 376 -6.97 1.76 23.09
CA LEU A 376 -6.80 3.11 22.56
C LEU A 376 -7.82 4.12 23.12
N ALA A 377 -9.07 3.70 23.33
CA ALA A 377 -10.16 4.57 23.77
C ALA A 377 -10.21 4.75 25.30
N GLN A 378 -9.73 3.76 26.06
CA GLN A 378 -9.80 3.73 27.52
C GLN A 378 -9.26 5.00 28.21
N PRO A 379 -8.15 5.64 27.77
CA PRO A 379 -7.68 6.88 28.38
C PRO A 379 -8.71 8.01 28.35
N PHE A 380 -9.46 8.14 27.25
CA PHE A 380 -10.51 9.14 27.09
C PHE A 380 -11.73 8.82 27.96
N VAL A 381 -12.17 7.55 27.96
CA VAL A 381 -13.29 7.07 28.77
C VAL A 381 -13.02 7.28 30.27
N ASN A 382 -11.80 6.97 30.73
CA ASN A 382 -11.39 7.19 32.12
C ASN A 382 -11.42 8.68 32.53
N LYS A 383 -11.29 9.58 31.57
CA LYS A 383 -11.40 11.04 31.74
C LYS A 383 -12.81 11.58 31.48
N GLN A 384 -13.78 10.70 31.27
CA GLN A 384 -15.17 11.04 30.92
C GLN A 384 -15.27 11.87 29.62
N LEU A 385 -14.32 11.69 28.71
CA LEU A 385 -14.34 12.31 27.40
C LEU A 385 -15.15 11.41 26.45
N PRO A 386 -16.19 11.93 25.77
CA PRO A 386 -16.98 11.16 24.83
C PRO A 386 -16.13 10.63 23.67
N VAL A 387 -16.32 9.35 23.33
CA VAL A 387 -15.65 8.69 22.20
C VAL A 387 -16.70 8.08 21.27
N CYS A 388 -16.31 7.78 20.03
CA CYS A 388 -17.05 6.89 19.14
C CYS A 388 -16.14 6.27 18.10
N TYR A 389 -16.62 5.24 17.42
CA TYR A 389 -15.95 4.64 16.27
C TYR A 389 -16.73 4.96 15.00
N ILE A 390 -16.03 5.31 13.92
CA ILE A 390 -16.63 5.61 12.62
C ILE A 390 -15.85 4.89 11.52
N ALA A 391 -16.49 3.93 10.86
CA ALA A 391 -16.01 3.42 9.58
C ALA A 391 -16.43 4.37 8.46
N LEU A 392 -15.47 4.95 7.77
CA LEU A 392 -15.68 5.98 6.75
C LEU A 392 -15.39 5.41 5.36
N LEU A 393 -16.42 5.38 4.53
CA LEU A 393 -16.44 4.85 3.17
C LEU A 393 -16.45 5.99 2.14
N PRO A 394 -15.94 5.79 0.92
CA PRO A 394 -16.26 6.71 -0.16
C PRO A 394 -17.74 6.60 -0.50
N ASP A 395 -18.32 7.72 -0.91
CA ASP A 395 -19.63 7.73 -1.52
C ASP A 395 -19.63 6.92 -2.83
N ASP A 396 -20.71 6.19 -3.04
CA ASP A 396 -20.94 5.38 -4.24
C ASP A 396 -22.29 5.79 -4.82
N ALA A 397 -22.27 6.20 -6.09
CA ALA A 397 -23.43 6.78 -6.75
C ALA A 397 -24.55 5.74 -6.96
N ASP A 398 -24.18 4.46 -7.03
CA ASP A 398 -25.08 3.37 -7.39
C ASP A 398 -25.65 2.66 -6.15
N GLU A 399 -24.98 2.76 -4.99
CA GLU A 399 -25.38 2.04 -3.78
C GLU A 399 -24.95 2.70 -2.45
N ASP A 400 -25.82 2.68 -1.45
CA ASP A 400 -25.45 3.03 -0.07
C ASP A 400 -24.65 1.91 0.61
N ASN A 401 -23.33 1.96 0.39
CA ASN A 401 -22.39 0.97 0.92
C ASN A 401 -22.38 0.88 2.46
N ARG A 402 -22.90 1.89 3.19
CA ARG A 402 -22.98 1.84 4.65
C ARG A 402 -23.82 0.67 5.15
N LEU A 403 -24.86 0.31 4.39
CA LEU A 403 -25.80 -0.76 4.75
C LEU A 403 -25.17 -2.15 4.62
N ARG A 404 -24.19 -2.30 3.71
CA ARG A 404 -23.49 -3.55 3.43
C ARG A 404 -22.20 -3.72 4.22
N PHE A 405 -21.63 -2.62 4.70
CA PHE A 405 -20.37 -2.64 5.44
C PHE A 405 -20.46 -3.48 6.72
N ARG A 406 -19.45 -4.30 6.97
CA ARG A 406 -19.33 -5.11 8.19
C ARG A 406 -17.95 -5.01 8.81
N LEU A 407 -17.89 -5.03 10.13
CA LEU A 407 -16.64 -5.27 10.83
C LEU A 407 -16.27 -6.77 10.74
N LYS A 408 -15.02 -7.10 11.07
CA LYS A 408 -14.55 -8.46 11.21
C LYS A 408 -13.81 -8.57 12.54
N PRO A 409 -14.37 -9.26 13.55
CA PRO A 409 -15.66 -9.97 13.53
C PRO A 409 -16.87 -9.05 13.28
N ALA A 410 -17.93 -9.59 12.66
CA ALA A 410 -19.13 -8.82 12.28
C ALA A 410 -19.89 -8.27 13.49
N VAL A 411 -19.83 -9.00 14.60
CA VAL A 411 -20.40 -8.59 15.89
C VAL A 411 -19.25 -8.31 16.83
N ILE A 412 -19.22 -7.08 17.35
CA ILE A 412 -18.40 -6.67 18.48
C ILE A 412 -19.04 -7.26 19.74
N THR A 413 -18.26 -8.02 20.48
CA THR A 413 -18.66 -8.73 21.69
C THR A 413 -18.02 -8.17 22.96
N HIS A 414 -16.98 -7.34 22.82
CA HIS A 414 -16.30 -6.75 23.96
C HIS A 414 -17.20 -5.75 24.69
N GLN A 415 -17.71 -6.15 25.87
CA GLN A 415 -18.71 -5.37 26.61
C GLN A 415 -18.31 -3.90 26.86
N LYS A 416 -17.05 -3.64 27.23
CA LYS A 416 -16.58 -2.26 27.45
C LYS A 416 -16.62 -1.38 26.19
N VAL A 417 -16.48 -1.98 25.00
CA VAL A 417 -16.63 -1.24 23.74
C VAL A 417 -18.10 -0.90 23.56
N LEU A 418 -19.00 -1.86 23.72
CA LEU A 418 -20.45 -1.65 23.57
C LEU A 418 -21.01 -0.62 24.55
N ASP A 419 -20.53 -0.59 25.79
CA ASP A 419 -21.03 0.30 26.83
C ASP A 419 -20.55 1.76 26.66
N HIS A 420 -19.43 1.98 25.97
CA HIS A 420 -18.74 3.27 25.97
C HIS A 420 -18.44 3.86 24.58
N ILE A 421 -18.45 3.04 23.53
CA ILE A 421 -18.02 3.43 22.19
C ILE A 421 -19.18 3.17 21.22
N PRO A 422 -20.05 4.17 20.98
CA PRO A 422 -21.01 4.10 19.89
C PRO A 422 -20.30 3.83 18.55
N LEU A 423 -20.88 2.93 17.76
CA LEU A 423 -20.32 2.49 16.49
C LEU A 423 -21.14 3.11 15.35
N TYR A 424 -20.47 3.70 14.37
CA TYR A 424 -21.11 4.32 13.21
C TYR A 424 -20.45 3.86 11.90
N VAL A 425 -21.23 3.94 10.83
CA VAL A 425 -20.73 3.86 9.45
C VAL A 425 -21.09 5.15 8.73
N ALA A 426 -20.16 5.67 7.97
CA ALA A 426 -20.32 6.93 7.30
C ALA A 426 -19.80 6.88 5.86
N HIS A 427 -20.28 7.80 5.05
CA HIS A 427 -19.78 8.03 3.70
C HIS A 427 -19.42 9.51 3.50
N PHE A 428 -18.42 9.75 2.64
CA PHE A 428 -18.09 11.09 2.18
C PHE A 428 -17.87 11.12 0.68
N GLN A 429 -18.27 12.22 0.05
CA GLN A 429 -18.17 12.38 -1.38
C GLN A 429 -16.74 12.71 -1.81
N VAL A 430 -16.16 11.87 -2.67
CA VAL A 430 -14.87 12.16 -3.31
C VAL A 430 -15.12 13.08 -4.51
N THR A 431 -14.70 14.33 -4.42
CA THR A 431 -14.95 15.34 -5.48
C THR A 431 -13.69 16.10 -5.88
N GLU A 432 -13.69 16.68 -7.08
CA GLU A 432 -12.65 17.62 -7.46
C GLU A 432 -12.75 18.90 -6.61
N CYS A 433 -11.75 19.13 -5.77
CA CYS A 433 -11.60 20.39 -5.07
C CYS A 433 -11.06 21.44 -6.04
N TYR A 434 -11.89 22.43 -6.40
CA TYR A 434 -11.41 23.61 -7.12
C TYR A 434 -10.46 24.41 -6.22
N GLU A 435 -9.26 24.72 -6.72
CA GLU A 435 -8.36 25.66 -6.07
C GLU A 435 -9.03 27.04 -6.08
N LYS A 436 -9.55 27.51 -4.93
CA LYS A 436 -9.72 28.95 -4.74
C LYS A 436 -8.32 29.54 -4.78
N ASN A 437 -8.00 30.23 -5.87
CA ASN A 437 -6.85 31.11 -5.95
C ASN A 437 -6.96 32.11 -4.79
N VAL A 438 -6.24 31.86 -3.69
CA VAL A 438 -5.93 32.91 -2.73
C VAL A 438 -4.86 33.75 -3.42
N ALA A 439 -5.33 34.66 -4.27
CA ALA A 439 -4.51 35.76 -4.74
C ALA A 439 -3.99 36.49 -3.50
N ALA A 440 -2.68 36.70 -3.50
CA ALA A 440 -1.96 37.42 -2.46
C ALA A 440 -2.67 38.73 -2.11
N SER A 441 -3.07 38.88 -0.85
CA SER A 441 -3.23 40.17 -0.21
C SER A 441 -2.01 40.36 0.70
N THR A 442 -1.09 41.17 0.20
CA THR A 442 -0.02 41.88 0.90
C THR A 442 -0.44 42.45 2.23
#